data_AF-A0AAU1KWV4-F1
#
_entry.id   AF-A0AAU1KWV4-F1
#
_cell.length_a   1.000
_cell.length_b   1.000
_cell.length_c   1.000
_cell.angle_alpha   90.00
_cell.angle_beta   90.00
_cell.angle_gamma   90.00
#
_symmetry.space_group_name_H-M   'P 1'
#
loop_
_entity.id
_entity.type
_entity.pdbx_description
1 polymer ?
#
loop_
_entity_poly.entity_id
_entity_poly.type
_entity_poly.pdbx_seq_one_letter_code
_entity_poly.pdbx_strand_id
1 'polypeptide(L)'
;MRTSRALKRSLAVAAVVASTAVAFSGSAVAATTATTTSNVPLLCPVEYQGQTYVLNYARDYTVTAPANVGRNSVFTVSFDPAPINPRTEFNTKVWDVKFVYNLPAGAKVLGYSLVGGSNLGNSKQTVEFEPGRAIVKATGPFKAGEDADVPTLKVALRAPSTPGEVTTSIAGTSAADPGFRWTAEDPTTFEVGTLPCYPDPAKPVALSKTQVR
;
A
#
# COMPACT_ATOMS: atom_id res chain seq x y z
N MET A 1 6.48 -15.10 95.78
CA MET A 1 7.59 -14.32 95.16
C MET A 1 7.40 -14.40 93.64
N ARG A 2 7.40 -13.30 92.87
CA ARG A 2 8.59 -12.67 92.25
C ARG A 2 9.50 -13.71 91.55
N THR A 3 9.87 -13.62 90.27
CA THR A 3 9.80 -12.48 89.31
C THR A 3 9.90 -12.96 87.85
N SER A 4 9.61 -12.07 86.89
CA SER A 4 9.52 -12.31 85.43
C SER A 4 10.79 -11.94 84.63
N ARG A 5 10.89 -12.44 83.38
CA ARG A 5 11.57 -11.90 82.18
C ARG A 5 11.03 -12.68 80.95
N ALA A 6 10.46 -12.09 79.88
CA ALA A 6 10.98 -11.09 78.92
C ALA A 6 12.14 -11.66 78.07
N LEU A 7 12.32 -11.43 76.76
CA LEU A 7 11.60 -10.69 75.69
C LEU A 7 12.10 -11.31 74.34
N LYS A 8 11.53 -11.23 73.13
CA LYS A 8 10.58 -10.32 72.43
C LYS A 8 9.70 -11.13 71.42
N ARG A 9 8.78 -10.46 70.72
CA ARG A 9 8.27 -10.82 69.37
C ARG A 9 8.43 -9.59 68.46
N SER A 10 8.92 -9.76 67.24
CA SER A 10 8.98 -8.68 66.24
C SER A 10 7.75 -8.75 65.34
N LEU A 11 6.91 -7.71 65.31
CA LEU A 11 5.87 -7.57 64.30
C LEU A 11 6.46 -6.93 63.05
N ALA A 12 6.20 -7.52 61.88
CA ALA A 12 6.34 -6.85 60.59
C ALA A 12 5.00 -6.21 60.21
N VAL A 13 4.99 -4.91 59.95
CA VAL A 13 3.80 -4.19 59.46
C VAL A 13 3.85 -4.17 57.94
N ALA A 14 2.92 -4.88 57.29
CA ALA A 14 2.75 -4.84 55.85
C ALA A 14 1.76 -3.72 55.49
N ALA A 15 2.25 -2.65 54.86
CA ALA A 15 1.41 -1.58 54.33
C ALA A 15 0.85 -1.97 52.95
N VAL A 16 -0.47 -2.13 52.84
CA VAL A 16 -1.15 -2.40 51.57
C VAL A 16 -1.43 -1.07 50.87
N VAL A 17 -0.69 -0.78 49.79
CA VAL A 17 -0.97 0.36 48.91
C VAL A 17 -2.04 -0.04 47.91
N ALA A 18 -3.27 0.45 48.08
CA ALA A 18 -4.38 0.21 47.16
C ALA A 18 -4.27 1.15 45.94
N SER A 19 -3.72 0.65 44.84
CA SER A 19 -3.67 1.38 43.56
C SER A 19 -5.04 1.35 42.88
N THR A 20 -5.72 2.49 42.83
CA THR A 20 -6.97 2.68 42.07
C THR A 20 -6.71 2.69 40.57
N ALA A 21 -6.87 1.54 39.92
CA ALA A 21 -6.82 1.44 38.46
C ALA A 21 -8.06 2.12 37.84
N VAL A 22 -7.87 3.31 37.25
CA VAL A 22 -8.91 4.01 36.49
C VAL A 22 -9.08 3.29 35.14
N ALA A 23 -10.10 2.44 35.06
CA ALA A 23 -10.44 1.73 33.83
C ALA A 23 -11.04 2.68 32.78
N PHE A 24 -10.19 3.18 31.88
CA PHE A 24 -10.64 3.88 30.68
C PHE A 24 -11.45 2.93 29.79
N SER A 25 -12.77 2.97 29.96
CA SER A 25 -13.75 2.22 29.15
C SER A 25 -13.95 2.91 27.79
N GLY A 26 -12.86 3.11 27.07
CA GLY A 26 -12.87 3.60 25.69
C GLY A 26 -13.37 2.48 24.78
N SER A 27 -14.65 2.52 24.41
CA SER A 27 -15.23 1.59 23.44
C SER A 27 -14.55 1.80 22.08
N ALA A 28 -13.55 0.98 21.79
CA ALA A 28 -12.88 0.94 20.49
C ALA A 28 -13.88 0.39 19.46
N VAL A 29 -14.63 1.29 18.82
CA VAL A 29 -15.44 0.95 17.65
C VAL A 29 -14.49 0.47 16.57
N ALA A 30 -14.48 -0.84 16.31
CA ALA A 30 -13.68 -1.44 15.25
C ALA A 30 -14.09 -0.79 13.92
N ALA A 31 -13.16 -0.04 13.32
CA ALA A 31 -13.44 0.67 12.08
C ALA A 31 -13.69 -0.35 10.96
N THR A 32 -14.90 -0.37 10.39
CA THR A 32 -15.27 -1.31 9.32
C THR A 32 -14.35 -1.11 8.12
N THR A 33 -13.50 -2.10 7.86
CA THR A 33 -12.63 -2.13 6.67
C THR A 33 -13.46 -2.53 5.46
N ALA A 34 -13.52 -1.67 4.46
CA ALA A 34 -14.06 -1.98 3.14
C ALA A 34 -12.95 -2.57 2.27
N THR A 35 -13.32 -3.51 1.39
CA THR A 35 -12.48 -4.03 0.31
C THR A 35 -13.13 -3.65 -1.01
N THR A 36 -12.38 -3.01 -1.89
CA THR A 36 -12.79 -2.65 -3.24
C THR A 36 -11.92 -3.40 -4.23
N THR A 37 -12.51 -4.06 -5.22
CA THR A 37 -11.77 -4.54 -6.40
C THR A 37 -12.17 -3.65 -7.57
N SER A 38 -11.18 -3.02 -8.20
CA SER A 38 -11.36 -2.03 -9.25
C SER A 38 -10.55 -2.37 -10.49
N ASN A 39 -11.20 -2.46 -11.65
CA ASN A 39 -10.54 -2.48 -12.95
C ASN A 39 -10.21 -1.04 -13.36
N VAL A 40 -8.93 -0.71 -13.48
CA VAL A 40 -8.47 0.64 -13.84
C VAL A 40 -8.06 0.66 -15.31
N PRO A 41 -8.73 1.46 -16.16
CA PRO A 41 -8.31 1.68 -17.54
C PRO A 41 -7.04 2.55 -17.56
N LEU A 42 -6.07 2.14 -18.37
CA LEU A 42 -4.77 2.77 -18.52
C LEU A 42 -4.51 3.08 -20.00
N LEU A 43 -3.96 4.25 -20.27
CA LEU A 43 -3.43 4.65 -21.56
C LEU A 43 -1.91 4.43 -21.56
N CYS A 44 -1.42 3.61 -22.47
CA CYS A 44 -0.01 3.22 -22.55
C CYS A 44 0.57 3.60 -23.93
N PRO A 45 1.11 4.82 -24.10
CA PRO A 45 1.79 5.21 -25.33
C PRO A 45 3.09 4.43 -25.52
N VAL A 46 3.27 3.91 -26.72
CA VAL A 46 4.47 3.20 -27.19
C VAL A 46 4.92 3.78 -28.53
N GLU A 47 6.23 3.85 -28.75
CA GLU A 47 6.78 4.21 -30.05
C GLU A 47 6.96 2.97 -30.92
N TYR A 48 6.45 3.01 -32.16
CA TYR A 48 6.66 1.96 -33.15
C TYR A 48 6.91 2.59 -34.52
N GLN A 49 8.05 2.25 -35.14
CA GLN A 49 8.49 2.82 -36.42
C GLN A 49 8.49 4.37 -36.45
N GLY A 50 8.81 5.02 -35.31
CA GLY A 50 8.83 6.48 -35.17
C GLY A 50 7.45 7.14 -35.14
N GLN A 51 6.40 6.39 -34.81
CA GLN A 51 5.05 6.90 -34.53
C GLN A 51 4.58 6.44 -33.15
N THR A 52 3.94 7.34 -32.40
CA THR A 52 3.33 7.02 -31.10
C THR A 52 1.98 6.33 -31.30
N TYR A 53 1.82 5.12 -30.75
CA TYR A 53 0.55 4.41 -30.64
C TYR A 53 0.11 4.35 -29.18
N VAL A 54 -1.16 4.64 -28.89
CA VAL A 54 -1.71 4.52 -27.53
C VAL A 54 -2.40 3.18 -27.37
N LEU A 55 -1.79 2.28 -26.62
CA LEU A 55 -2.41 1.01 -26.24
C LEU A 55 -3.41 1.26 -25.11
N ASN A 56 -4.64 0.77 -25.29
CA ASN A 56 -5.62 0.72 -24.21
C ASN A 56 -5.38 -0.54 -23.39
N TYR A 57 -4.99 -0.36 -22.13
CA TYR A 57 -4.75 -1.44 -21.19
C TYR A 57 -5.67 -1.33 -19.99
N ALA A 58 -5.80 -2.39 -19.21
CA ALA A 58 -6.57 -2.38 -17.97
C ALA A 58 -5.89 -3.26 -16.93
N ARG A 59 -5.95 -2.87 -15.67
CA ARG A 59 -5.37 -3.61 -14.55
C ARG A 59 -6.34 -3.63 -13.38
N ASP A 60 -6.51 -4.81 -12.79
CA ASP A 60 -7.27 -4.97 -11.56
C ASP A 60 -6.41 -4.64 -10.35
N TYR A 61 -7.03 -4.02 -9.36
CA TYR A 61 -6.46 -3.72 -8.06
C TYR A 61 -7.47 -4.04 -6.98
N THR A 62 -7.07 -4.80 -5.97
CA THR A 62 -7.85 -4.99 -4.74
C THR A 62 -7.27 -4.08 -3.66
N VAL A 63 -8.08 -3.17 -3.12
CA VAL A 63 -7.65 -2.19 -2.14
C VAL A 63 -8.53 -2.24 -0.91
N THR A 64 -7.91 -2.32 0.27
CA THR A 64 -8.63 -2.35 1.55
C THR A 64 -8.36 -1.06 2.33
N ALA A 65 -9.41 -0.41 2.83
CA ALA A 65 -9.30 0.75 3.71
C ALA A 65 -10.52 0.84 4.65
N PRO A 66 -10.42 1.42 5.85
CA PRO A 66 -11.58 1.73 6.67
C PRO A 66 -12.55 2.66 5.95
N ALA A 67 -13.85 2.33 6.00
CA ALA A 67 -14.89 3.20 5.47
C ALA A 67 -14.97 4.54 6.24
N ASN A 68 -14.58 4.54 7.52
CA ASN A 68 -14.57 5.73 8.38
C ASN A 68 -13.33 5.74 9.28
N VAL A 69 -12.76 6.92 9.53
CA VAL A 69 -11.68 7.14 10.50
C VAL A 69 -11.90 8.46 11.25
N GLY A 70 -11.43 8.54 12.49
CA GLY A 70 -11.40 9.81 13.22
C GLY A 70 -10.32 10.74 12.68
N ARG A 71 -10.56 12.06 12.75
CA ARG A 71 -9.52 13.09 12.52
C ARG A 71 -8.23 12.77 13.25
N ASN A 72 -7.07 12.96 12.60
CA ASN A 72 -5.73 12.64 13.12
C ASN A 72 -5.51 11.17 13.58
N SER A 73 -6.47 10.26 13.38
CA SER A 73 -6.34 8.85 13.79
C SER A 73 -5.41 8.09 12.85
N VAL A 74 -4.83 7.00 13.34
CA VAL A 74 -4.02 6.08 12.51
C VAL A 74 -4.94 5.07 11.84
N PHE A 75 -4.70 4.81 10.55
CA PHE A 75 -5.37 3.78 9.77
C PHE A 75 -4.41 3.15 8.76
N THR A 76 -4.80 2.03 8.18
CA THR A 76 -4.01 1.33 7.15
C THR A 76 -4.80 1.28 5.85
N VAL A 77 -4.11 1.52 4.73
CA VAL A 77 -4.61 1.16 3.40
C VAL A 77 -3.71 0.05 2.85
N SER A 78 -4.30 -1.02 2.32
CA SER A 78 -3.58 -2.07 1.60
C SER A 78 -3.87 -1.94 0.10
N PHE A 79 -2.84 -1.97 -0.73
CA PHE A 79 -2.91 -1.92 -2.19
C PHE A 79 -2.38 -3.24 -2.76
N ASP A 80 -3.24 -3.99 -3.43
CA ASP A 80 -2.95 -5.30 -4.00
C ASP A 80 -3.15 -5.24 -5.53
N PRO A 81 -2.10 -5.03 -6.33
CA PRO A 81 -2.23 -5.09 -7.78
C PRO A 81 -2.43 -6.54 -8.21
N ALA A 82 -3.33 -6.81 -9.16
CA ALA A 82 -3.37 -8.13 -9.77
C ALA A 82 -2.02 -8.50 -10.42
N PRO A 83 -1.64 -9.79 -10.50
CA PRO A 83 -0.36 -10.23 -11.05
C PRO A 83 -0.03 -9.62 -12.42
N ILE A 84 1.26 -9.46 -12.70
CA ILE A 84 1.75 -9.12 -14.04
C ILE A 84 1.99 -10.39 -14.84
N ASN A 85 1.40 -10.44 -16.04
CA ASN A 85 1.74 -11.44 -17.06
C ASN A 85 2.19 -10.72 -18.33
N PRO A 86 3.51 -10.64 -18.60
CA PRO A 86 4.00 -10.07 -19.85
C PRO A 86 3.66 -11.02 -21.00
N ARG A 87 2.84 -10.56 -21.93
CA ARG A 87 2.42 -11.35 -23.10
C ARG A 87 3.61 -11.75 -23.96
N THR A 88 3.75 -13.05 -24.25
CA THR A 88 4.87 -13.63 -25.01
C THR A 88 4.92 -13.16 -26.45
N GLU A 89 3.79 -12.69 -26.99
CA GLU A 89 3.69 -12.10 -28.32
C GLU A 89 4.44 -10.76 -28.44
N PHE A 90 4.73 -10.09 -27.31
CA PHE A 90 5.34 -8.76 -27.26
C PHE A 90 6.55 -8.65 -26.32
N ASN A 91 6.87 -9.70 -25.55
CA ASN A 91 7.92 -9.65 -24.54
C ASN A 91 8.66 -11.00 -24.44
N THR A 92 9.97 -11.00 -24.25
CA THR A 92 10.71 -12.16 -23.69
C THR A 92 10.66 -12.16 -22.16
N LYS A 93 10.80 -10.97 -21.57
CA LYS A 93 10.88 -10.67 -20.14
C LYS A 93 10.59 -9.19 -19.88
N VAL A 94 10.26 -8.85 -18.64
CA VAL A 94 10.13 -7.46 -18.18
C VAL A 94 10.86 -7.22 -16.87
N TRP A 95 11.29 -5.99 -16.62
CA TRP A 95 12.03 -5.59 -15.42
C TRP A 95 11.72 -4.13 -15.07
N ASP A 96 12.29 -3.63 -13.96
CA ASP A 96 12.02 -2.29 -13.43
C ASP A 96 10.52 -1.94 -13.33
N VAL A 97 9.74 -2.89 -12.84
CA VAL A 97 8.29 -2.74 -12.70
C VAL A 97 8.00 -1.73 -11.61
N LYS A 98 7.16 -0.72 -11.91
CA LYS A 98 6.76 0.36 -11.01
C LYS A 98 5.23 0.46 -10.96
N PHE A 99 4.69 0.55 -9.76
CA PHE A 99 3.31 0.94 -9.48
C PHE A 99 3.32 2.22 -8.65
N VAL A 100 2.43 3.16 -8.96
CA VAL A 100 2.30 4.42 -8.22
C VAL A 100 0.86 4.64 -7.81
N TYR A 101 0.67 4.85 -6.51
CA TYR A 101 -0.63 5.09 -5.90
C TYR A 101 -0.69 6.52 -5.37
N ASN A 102 -1.77 7.23 -5.67
CA ASN A 102 -2.12 8.45 -4.95
C ASN A 102 -2.64 8.06 -3.56
N LEU A 103 -2.01 8.62 -2.53
CA LEU A 103 -2.41 8.47 -1.14
C LEU A 103 -3.54 9.48 -0.80
N PRO A 104 -4.31 9.22 0.27
CA PRO A 104 -5.39 10.11 0.69
C PRO A 104 -4.90 11.54 0.95
N ALA A 105 -5.54 12.53 0.33
CA ALA A 105 -5.13 13.93 0.42
C ALA A 105 -5.06 14.41 1.88
N GLY A 106 -3.95 15.06 2.26
CA GLY A 106 -3.71 15.54 3.61
C GLY A 106 -3.37 14.46 4.66
N ALA A 107 -3.37 13.18 4.29
CA ALA A 107 -2.88 12.12 5.17
C ALA A 107 -1.34 12.12 5.26
N LYS A 108 -0.79 11.68 6.39
CA LYS A 108 0.67 11.57 6.62
C LYS A 108 1.09 10.12 6.69
N VAL A 109 2.11 9.73 5.92
CA VAL A 109 2.71 8.39 6.00
C VAL A 109 3.43 8.23 7.35
N LEU A 110 3.19 7.11 8.02
CA LEU A 110 3.82 6.72 9.28
C LEU A 110 4.75 5.52 9.12
N GLY A 111 4.53 4.70 8.09
CA GLY A 111 5.31 3.51 7.79
C GLY A 111 4.62 2.64 6.75
N TYR A 112 5.27 1.55 6.36
CA TYR A 112 4.71 0.59 5.41
C TYR A 112 5.21 -0.83 5.66
N SER A 113 4.56 -1.81 5.04
CA SER A 113 5.10 -3.15 4.83
C SER A 113 4.70 -3.69 3.46
N LEU A 114 5.50 -4.62 2.95
CA LEU A 114 5.18 -5.45 1.79
C LEU A 114 4.81 -6.85 2.30
N VAL A 115 3.76 -7.45 1.77
CA VAL A 115 3.23 -8.76 2.23
C VAL A 115 2.90 -9.64 1.03
N GLY A 116 3.29 -10.91 1.07
CA GLY A 116 3.01 -11.85 -0.02
C GLY A 116 3.89 -11.62 -1.25
N GLY A 117 3.29 -11.75 -2.43
CA GLY A 117 3.98 -11.82 -3.72
C GLY A 117 4.46 -13.24 -4.05
N SER A 118 4.56 -13.56 -5.33
CA SER A 118 4.95 -14.88 -5.85
C SER A 118 5.62 -14.80 -7.22
N ASN A 119 6.40 -15.83 -7.57
CA ASN A 119 7.20 -15.92 -8.80
C ASN A 119 8.17 -14.74 -9.03
N LEU A 120 8.67 -14.13 -7.96
CA LEU A 120 9.55 -12.96 -8.01
C LEU A 120 11.05 -13.27 -8.19
N GLY A 121 11.46 -14.54 -8.02
CA GLY A 121 12.86 -14.96 -8.12
C GLY A 121 13.78 -14.14 -7.22
N ASN A 122 14.88 -13.63 -7.78
CA ASN A 122 15.83 -12.74 -7.09
C ASN A 122 15.46 -11.24 -7.22
N SER A 123 14.25 -10.90 -7.69
CA SER A 123 13.85 -9.51 -7.77
C SER A 123 13.86 -8.87 -6.38
N LYS A 124 14.36 -7.63 -6.30
CA LYS A 124 14.25 -6.80 -5.11
C LYS A 124 12.98 -5.95 -5.20
N GLN A 125 12.16 -5.96 -4.15
CA GLN A 125 11.02 -5.07 -4.01
C GLN A 125 11.35 -3.93 -3.05
N THR A 126 10.97 -2.70 -3.41
CA THR A 126 11.15 -1.51 -2.57
C THR A 126 9.92 -0.62 -2.63
N VAL A 127 9.77 0.24 -1.62
CA VAL A 127 8.76 1.29 -1.60
C VAL A 127 9.45 2.63 -1.38
N GLU A 128 9.10 3.60 -2.21
CA GLU A 128 9.49 5.00 -2.10
C GLU A 128 8.25 5.87 -1.90
N PHE A 129 8.41 7.02 -1.25
CA PHE A 129 7.33 7.97 -1.02
C PHE A 129 7.70 9.34 -1.59
N GLU A 130 6.78 9.88 -2.37
CA GLU A 130 6.78 11.26 -2.84
C GLU A 130 5.61 12.00 -2.17
N PRO A 131 5.54 13.34 -2.20
CA PRO A 131 4.41 14.09 -1.65
C PRO A 131 3.05 13.58 -2.20
N GLY A 132 2.26 12.95 -1.34
CA GLY A 132 0.95 12.38 -1.69
C GLY A 132 0.98 11.08 -2.51
N ARG A 133 2.14 10.44 -2.70
CA ARG A 133 2.28 9.24 -3.54
C ARG A 133 3.08 8.13 -2.85
N ALA A 134 2.70 6.88 -3.10
CA ALA A 134 3.49 5.69 -2.79
C ALA A 134 3.92 4.98 -4.07
N ILE A 135 5.20 4.65 -4.18
CA ILE A 135 5.81 4.02 -5.35
C ILE A 135 6.31 2.63 -4.94
N VAL A 136 5.68 1.57 -5.44
CA VAL A 136 6.21 0.21 -5.32
C VAL A 136 7.07 -0.09 -6.53
N LYS A 137 8.28 -0.60 -6.33
CA LYS A 137 9.18 -1.06 -7.39
C LYS A 137 9.49 -2.54 -7.21
N ALA A 138 9.63 -3.27 -8.30
CA ALA A 138 10.15 -4.63 -8.34
C ALA A 138 11.13 -4.77 -9.51
N THR A 139 12.39 -5.08 -9.23
CA THR A 139 13.47 -5.03 -10.24
C THR A 139 13.33 -6.03 -11.39
N GLY A 140 12.56 -7.12 -11.24
CA GLY A 140 12.63 -8.26 -12.15
C GLY A 140 14.02 -8.92 -12.19
N PRO A 141 14.36 -9.63 -13.28
CA PRO A 141 13.51 -9.87 -14.45
C PRO A 141 12.35 -10.85 -14.14
N PHE A 142 11.21 -10.60 -14.77
CA PHE A 142 10.03 -11.47 -14.78
C PHE A 142 9.85 -12.03 -16.19
N LYS A 143 9.64 -13.34 -16.31
CA LYS A 143 9.55 -14.03 -17.60
C LYS A 143 8.18 -13.80 -18.25
N ALA A 144 8.14 -13.68 -19.57
CA ALA A 144 6.89 -13.57 -20.30
C ALA A 144 6.09 -14.90 -20.28
N GLY A 145 4.77 -14.78 -20.24
CA GLY A 145 3.82 -15.90 -20.17
C GLY A 145 3.62 -16.50 -18.77
N GLU A 146 4.36 -16.02 -17.77
CA GLU A 146 4.25 -16.45 -16.36
C GLU A 146 3.71 -15.29 -15.51
N ASP A 147 2.77 -15.59 -14.60
CA ASP A 147 2.28 -14.61 -13.64
C ASP A 147 3.36 -14.34 -12.59
N ALA A 148 3.81 -13.09 -12.49
CA ALA A 148 4.58 -12.61 -11.34
C ALA A 148 3.73 -11.67 -10.48
N ASP A 149 3.61 -12.01 -9.21
CA ASP A 149 2.73 -11.32 -8.27
C ASP A 149 3.56 -10.41 -7.35
N VAL A 150 3.35 -9.10 -7.44
CA VAL A 150 4.13 -8.10 -6.71
C VAL A 150 3.47 -7.85 -5.35
N PRO A 151 4.21 -7.86 -4.23
CA PRO A 151 3.61 -7.94 -2.90
C PRO A 151 2.63 -6.82 -2.59
N THR A 152 1.55 -7.16 -1.88
CA THR A 152 0.58 -6.19 -1.34
C THR A 152 1.30 -5.11 -0.54
N LEU A 153 1.14 -3.85 -0.93
CA LEU A 153 1.64 -2.71 -0.17
C LEU A 153 0.65 -2.34 0.93
N LYS A 154 1.07 -2.41 2.20
CA LYS A 154 0.31 -1.86 3.33
C LYS A 154 0.95 -0.55 3.78
N VAL A 155 0.20 0.55 3.78
CA VAL A 155 0.66 1.88 4.24
C VAL A 155 -0.08 2.26 5.51
N ALA A 156 0.66 2.51 6.59
CA ALA A 156 0.14 3.13 7.80
C ALA A 156 0.08 4.65 7.61
N LEU A 157 -1.11 5.23 7.75
CA LEU A 157 -1.40 6.63 7.51
C LEU A 157 -1.99 7.28 8.77
N ARG A 158 -1.68 8.55 8.99
CA ARG A 158 -2.46 9.44 9.86
C ARG A 158 -3.48 10.19 9.03
N ALA A 159 -4.76 10.11 9.39
CA ALA A 159 -5.84 10.86 8.76
C ALA A 159 -5.62 12.38 8.91
N PRO A 160 -6.13 13.20 7.96
CA PRO A 160 -6.08 14.66 8.09
C PRO A 160 -6.86 15.14 9.35
N SER A 161 -6.58 16.39 9.72
CA SER A 161 -7.33 17.11 10.77
C SER A 161 -8.68 17.65 10.27
N THR A 162 -8.81 17.88 8.97
CA THR A 162 -10.05 18.32 8.31
C THR A 162 -10.96 17.12 8.04
N PRO A 163 -12.25 17.16 8.40
CA PRO A 163 -13.20 16.11 8.05
C PRO A 163 -13.57 16.17 6.56
N GLY A 164 -13.91 15.02 5.97
CA GLY A 164 -14.23 14.90 4.53
C GLY A 164 -14.03 13.49 3.99
N GLU A 165 -14.51 13.22 2.78
CA GLU A 165 -14.12 12.01 2.06
C GLU A 165 -12.67 12.19 1.58
N VAL A 166 -11.83 11.19 1.83
CA VAL A 166 -10.51 11.07 1.22
C VAL A 166 -10.43 9.77 0.43
N THR A 167 -9.76 9.80 -0.72
CA THR A 167 -9.73 8.69 -1.68
C THR A 167 -8.31 8.25 -1.99
N THR A 168 -8.18 7.02 -2.50
CA THR A 168 -6.95 6.58 -3.18
C THR A 168 -7.22 6.29 -4.64
N SER A 169 -6.20 6.38 -5.48
CA SER A 169 -6.27 6.06 -6.91
C SER A 169 -4.91 5.60 -7.44
N ILE A 170 -4.86 5.07 -8.65
CA ILE A 170 -3.59 4.98 -9.38
C ILE A 170 -3.14 6.41 -9.72
N ALA A 171 -1.85 6.68 -9.55
CA ALA A 171 -1.26 7.98 -9.85
C ALA A 171 -0.91 8.10 -11.33
N GLY A 172 -0.24 9.20 -11.69
CA GLY A 172 0.19 9.45 -13.05
C GLY A 172 -0.83 10.21 -13.90
N THR A 173 -0.32 10.87 -14.91
CA THR A 173 -1.05 11.83 -15.76
C THR A 173 -0.62 11.82 -17.23
N SER A 174 0.51 11.18 -17.55
CA SER A 174 1.10 11.15 -18.89
C SER A 174 2.15 10.04 -19.02
N ALA A 175 2.74 9.87 -20.22
CA ALA A 175 3.89 8.98 -20.42
C ALA A 175 5.09 9.31 -19.52
N ALA A 176 5.31 10.60 -19.24
CA ALA A 176 6.41 11.10 -18.42
C ALA A 176 6.12 10.98 -16.90
N ASP A 177 4.84 10.92 -16.53
CA ASP A 177 4.36 10.69 -15.16
C ASP A 177 3.43 9.47 -15.15
N PRO A 178 3.96 8.23 -15.24
CA PRO A 178 3.16 7.02 -15.31
C PRO A 178 2.74 6.48 -13.93
N GLY A 179 1.51 5.94 -13.87
CA GLY A 179 0.98 5.21 -12.73
C GLY A 179 1.40 3.74 -12.68
N PHE A 180 1.68 3.16 -13.84
CA PHE A 180 2.25 1.83 -14.01
C PHE A 180 3.34 1.87 -15.08
N ARG A 181 4.46 1.17 -14.87
CA ARG A 181 5.53 1.06 -15.86
C ARG A 181 6.26 -0.26 -15.73
N TRP A 182 6.77 -0.78 -16.85
CA TRP A 182 7.91 -1.71 -16.87
C TRP A 182 8.86 -1.36 -18.02
N THR A 183 10.06 -1.92 -17.97
CA THR A 183 10.98 -2.08 -19.12
C THR A 183 10.80 -3.48 -19.69
N ALA A 184 10.86 -3.65 -21.00
CA ALA A 184 10.60 -4.90 -21.71
C ALA A 184 11.59 -5.14 -22.85
N GLU A 185 11.75 -6.39 -23.28
CA GLU A 185 12.57 -6.79 -24.43
C GLU A 185 11.67 -7.48 -25.48
N ASP A 186 11.71 -7.00 -26.73
CA ASP A 186 10.92 -7.53 -27.84
C ASP A 186 11.39 -8.95 -28.24
N PRO A 187 10.48 -9.92 -28.48
CA PRO A 187 10.84 -11.30 -28.77
C PRO A 187 11.40 -11.56 -30.18
N THR A 188 11.31 -10.58 -31.09
CA THR A 188 11.75 -10.68 -32.49
C THR A 188 13.00 -9.84 -32.74
N THR A 189 13.04 -8.60 -32.27
CA THR A 189 14.16 -7.66 -32.49
C THR A 189 15.17 -7.64 -31.33
N PHE A 190 14.78 -8.13 -30.14
CA PHE A 190 15.53 -7.99 -28.88
C PHE A 190 15.80 -6.52 -28.47
N GLU A 191 15.08 -5.56 -29.06
CA GLU A 191 15.15 -4.17 -28.66
C GLU A 191 14.49 -3.96 -27.30
N VAL A 192 15.08 -3.06 -26.51
CA VAL A 192 14.63 -2.75 -25.16
C VAL A 192 13.73 -1.52 -25.18
N GLY A 193 12.46 -1.72 -24.84
CA GLY A 193 11.44 -0.68 -24.75
C GLY A 193 10.97 -0.43 -23.32
N THR A 194 10.16 0.61 -23.13
CA THR A 194 9.42 0.82 -21.88
C THR A 194 7.95 0.97 -22.17
N LEU A 195 7.10 0.43 -21.30
CA LEU A 195 5.66 0.59 -21.36
C LEU A 195 5.20 1.54 -20.24
N PRO A 196 5.24 2.87 -20.43
CA PRO A 196 4.66 3.82 -19.49
C PRO A 196 3.14 3.81 -19.65
N CYS A 197 2.41 3.63 -18.55
CA CYS A 197 0.96 3.62 -18.50
C CYS A 197 0.46 4.61 -17.44
N TYR A 198 -0.56 5.39 -17.78
CA TYR A 198 -1.24 6.29 -16.83
C TYR A 198 -2.77 6.10 -16.91
N PRO A 199 -3.52 6.38 -15.83
CA PRO A 199 -4.99 6.25 -15.83
C PRO A 199 -5.64 7.05 -16.94
N ASP A 200 -6.66 6.48 -17.58
CA ASP A 200 -7.49 7.17 -18.55
C ASP A 200 -8.22 8.35 -17.88
N PRO A 201 -7.90 9.62 -18.20
CA PRO A 201 -8.50 10.78 -17.55
C PRO A 201 -10.00 10.92 -17.87
N ALA A 202 -10.51 10.27 -18.93
CA ALA A 202 -11.94 10.21 -19.23
C ALA A 202 -12.68 9.18 -18.35
N LYS A 203 -11.97 8.31 -17.63
CA LYS A 203 -12.53 7.24 -16.79
C LYS A 203 -11.84 7.18 -15.41
N PRO A 204 -11.99 8.22 -14.56
CA PRO A 204 -11.34 8.26 -13.25
C PRO A 204 -11.87 7.15 -12.33
N VAL A 205 -10.96 6.38 -11.72
CA VAL A 205 -11.29 5.29 -10.79
C VAL A 205 -10.68 5.56 -9.41
N ALA A 206 -11.55 5.63 -8.39
CA ALA A 206 -11.12 5.55 -7.00
C ALA A 206 -10.90 4.08 -6.61
N LEU A 207 -9.75 3.78 -6.00
CA LEU A 207 -9.45 2.46 -5.46
C LEU A 207 -10.04 2.28 -4.06
N SER A 208 -10.07 3.33 -3.25
CA SER A 208 -10.79 3.33 -1.97
C SER A 208 -11.34 4.71 -1.63
N LYS A 209 -12.31 4.72 -0.72
CA LYS A 209 -12.92 5.90 -0.11
C LYS A 209 -12.95 5.72 1.40
N THR A 210 -12.54 6.73 2.14
CA THR A 210 -12.53 6.76 3.61
C THR A 210 -13.09 8.09 4.08
N GLN A 211 -14.15 8.06 4.90
CA GLN A 211 -14.72 9.27 5.48
C GLN A 211 -14.00 9.64 6.79
N VAL A 212 -13.39 10.82 6.82
CA VAL A 212 -12.78 11.41 8.02
C VAL A 212 -13.87 12.16 8.80
N ARG A 213 -13.97 11.92 10.11
CA ARG A 213 -14.98 12.49 11.04
C ARG A 213 -14.33 13.05 12.33
#